data_AF-A0A7X9GDP7-F1
#
_entry.id   AF-A0A7X9GDP7-F1
#
_cell.length_a   1.000
_cell.length_b   1.000
_cell.length_c   1.000
_cell.angle_alpha   90.00
_cell.angle_beta   90.00
_cell.angle_gamma   90.00
#
_symmetry.space_group_name_H-M   'P 1'
#
loop_
_entity.id
_entity.type
_entity.pdbx_description
1 polymer ?
#
loop_
_entity_poly.entity_id
_entity_poly.type
_entity_poly.pdbx_seq_one_letter_code
_entity_poly.pdbx_strand_id
1 'polypeptide(L)'
;MIESGKINSRQAIWLLITLVVATAGIHVPPLIVNIAGQDAWFSVIAATLAALLIAWLIVGLALRFPGKNLFAIMELILGTIPGKIIAFVYVLWFIHLEIIVLSEFGHFHSFSLPDTPMAVNHIMAFIVITYMARHGLEIISRFNELFLPLFIFSVVVLSALSFMEMEATRLLPVFDCETADIMKGS
;
A
#
# COMPACT_ATOMS: atom_id res chain seq x y z
N MET A 1 1.94 -3.54 28.81
CA MET A 1 1.31 -3.83 27.50
C MET A 1 0.53 -2.58 27.12
N ILE A 2 1.00 -1.84 26.11
CA ILE A 2 0.48 -0.49 25.78
C ILE A 2 -0.85 -0.57 24.97
N GLU A 3 -1.27 -1.74 24.51
CA GLU A 3 -2.53 -1.89 23.76
C GLU A 3 -3.47 -2.95 24.35
N SER A 4 -4.65 -2.49 24.76
CA SER A 4 -5.88 -3.29 24.89
C SER A 4 -6.86 -3.05 23.74
N GLY A 5 -6.51 -2.17 22.79
CA GLY A 5 -7.36 -1.77 21.68
C GLY A 5 -7.58 -2.93 20.72
N LYS A 6 -8.84 -3.40 20.64
CA LYS A 6 -9.26 -4.39 19.65
C LYS A 6 -9.94 -3.65 18.52
N ILE A 7 -9.44 -3.83 17.31
CA ILE A 7 -10.13 -3.36 16.10
C ILE A 7 -11.10 -4.44 15.62
N ASN A 8 -12.24 -4.03 15.07
CA ASN A 8 -13.17 -4.96 14.44
C ASN A 8 -12.71 -5.33 13.02
N SER A 9 -13.35 -6.34 12.42
CA SER A 9 -12.98 -6.82 11.08
C SER A 9 -13.10 -5.74 10.00
N ARG A 10 -14.10 -4.84 10.10
CA ARG A 10 -14.28 -3.74 9.15
C ARG A 10 -13.12 -2.75 9.23
N GLN A 11 -12.72 -2.36 10.43
CA GLN A 11 -11.57 -1.49 10.68
C GLN A 11 -10.27 -2.09 10.14
N ALA A 12 -10.08 -3.40 10.32
CA ALA A 12 -8.94 -4.11 9.73
C ALA A 12 -8.97 -4.07 8.20
N ILE A 13 -10.12 -4.33 7.57
CA ILE A 13 -10.29 -4.26 6.11
C ILE A 13 -9.99 -2.84 5.61
N TRP A 14 -10.48 -1.81 6.29
CA TRP A 14 -10.27 -0.41 5.89
C TRP A 14 -8.81 0.02 6.00
N LEU A 15 -8.10 -0.44 7.04
CA LEU A 15 -6.65 -0.28 7.15
C LEU A 15 -5.91 -0.93 5.98
N LEU A 16 -6.29 -2.16 5.60
CA LEU A 16 -5.69 -2.85 4.46
C LEU A 16 -5.96 -2.13 3.14
N ILE A 17 -7.19 -1.64 2.91
CA ILE A 17 -7.52 -0.84 1.72
C ILE A 17 -6.64 0.41 1.67
N THR A 18 -6.50 1.11 2.80
CA THR A 18 -5.69 2.34 2.86
C THR A 18 -4.22 2.06 2.57
N LEU A 19 -3.66 0.97 3.11
CA LEU A 19 -2.28 0.57 2.87
C LEU A 19 -2.00 0.36 1.38
N VAL A 20 -2.92 -0.32 0.67
CA VAL A 20 -2.79 -0.59 -0.76
C VAL A 20 -2.97 0.68 -1.58
N VAL A 21 -4.02 1.46 -1.30
CA VAL A 21 -4.39 2.59 -2.16
C VAL A 21 -3.45 3.79 -1.97
N ALA A 22 -2.95 4.02 -0.74
CA ALA A 22 -2.03 5.13 -0.46
C ALA A 22 -0.70 5.02 -1.22
N THR A 23 -0.23 3.80 -1.47
CA THR A 23 1.05 3.54 -2.16
C THR A 23 0.88 3.35 -3.66
N ALA A 24 -0.16 2.62 -4.08
CA ALA A 24 -0.36 2.29 -5.50
C ALA A 24 -1.09 3.38 -6.30
N GLY A 25 -1.78 4.32 -5.66
CA GLY A 25 -2.74 5.19 -6.35
C GLY A 25 -2.13 6.28 -7.24
N ILE A 26 -0.98 6.86 -6.85
CA ILE A 26 -0.45 8.08 -7.47
C ILE A 26 0.79 7.80 -8.32
N HIS A 27 1.73 7.01 -7.83
CA HIS A 27 3.04 6.82 -8.46
C HIS A 27 3.09 5.63 -9.41
N VAL A 28 2.30 4.58 -9.15
CA VAL A 28 2.29 3.36 -9.97
C VAL A 28 1.71 3.59 -11.37
N PRO A 29 0.57 4.30 -11.57
CA PRO A 29 -0.03 4.42 -12.90
C PRO A 29 0.89 5.04 -13.95
N PRO A 30 1.58 6.17 -13.71
CA PRO A 30 2.56 6.69 -14.67
C PRO A 30 3.71 5.73 -14.95
N LEU A 31 4.17 4.97 -13.94
CA LEU A 31 5.25 4.00 -14.10
C LEU A 31 4.84 2.86 -15.04
N ILE A 32 3.68 2.25 -14.80
CA ILE A 32 3.22 1.10 -15.60
C ILE A 32 2.79 1.50 -17.00
N VAL A 33 2.23 2.71 -17.19
CA VAL A 33 1.93 3.24 -18.53
C VAL A 33 3.21 3.51 -19.32
N ASN A 34 4.31 3.89 -18.67
CA ASN A 34 5.59 4.07 -19.35
C ASN A 34 6.20 2.74 -19.81
N ILE A 35 5.85 1.63 -19.15
CA ILE A 35 6.34 0.28 -19.49
C ILE A 35 5.44 -0.41 -20.51
N ALA A 36 4.12 -0.43 -20.27
CA ALA A 36 3.15 -1.22 -21.02
C ALA A 36 2.16 -0.37 -21.83
N GLY A 37 2.31 0.96 -21.86
CA GLY A 37 1.46 1.85 -22.65
C GLY A 37 -0.03 1.70 -22.33
N GLN A 38 -0.87 1.57 -23.37
CA GLN A 38 -2.31 1.37 -23.23
C GLN A 38 -2.68 -0.01 -22.65
N ASP A 39 -1.76 -0.97 -22.57
CA ASP A 39 -1.98 -2.30 -22.00
C ASP A 39 -1.67 -2.37 -20.50
N ALA A 40 -1.27 -1.26 -19.86
CA ALA A 40 -0.89 -1.21 -18.45
C ALA A 40 -1.98 -1.71 -17.48
N TRP A 41 -3.25 -1.66 -17.86
CA TRP A 41 -4.34 -2.22 -17.06
C TRP A 41 -4.26 -3.76 -16.93
N PHE A 42 -3.67 -4.46 -17.90
CA PHE A 42 -3.38 -5.89 -17.75
C PHE A 42 -2.33 -6.15 -16.67
N SER A 43 -1.34 -5.27 -16.53
CA SER A 43 -0.35 -5.37 -15.44
C SER A 43 -1.02 -5.26 -14.08
N VAL A 44 -1.98 -4.34 -13.92
CA VAL A 44 -2.75 -4.20 -12.66
C VAL A 44 -3.53 -5.48 -12.35
N ILE A 45 -4.15 -6.10 -13.36
CA ILE A 45 -4.88 -7.36 -13.18
C ILE A 45 -3.94 -8.49 -12.76
N ALA A 46 -2.80 -8.65 -13.43
CA ALA A 46 -1.82 -9.68 -13.11
C ALA A 46 -1.23 -9.50 -11.70
N ALA A 47 -0.86 -8.28 -11.32
CA ALA A 47 -0.41 -7.93 -9.97
C ALA A 47 -1.48 -8.26 -8.92
N THR A 48 -2.74 -7.95 -9.21
CA THR A 48 -3.87 -8.24 -8.31
C THR A 48 -4.05 -9.75 -8.08
N LEU A 49 -3.95 -10.56 -9.14
CA LEU A 49 -4.05 -12.02 -9.02
C LEU A 49 -2.89 -12.60 -8.18
N ALA A 50 -1.67 -12.10 -8.37
CA ALA A 50 -0.52 -12.48 -7.56
C ALA A 50 -0.72 -12.08 -6.08
N ALA A 51 -1.22 -10.87 -5.83
CA ALA A 51 -1.50 -10.37 -4.48
C ALA A 51 -2.59 -11.21 -3.78
N LEU A 52 -3.64 -11.62 -4.49
CA LEU A 52 -4.69 -12.49 -3.96
C LEU A 52 -4.14 -13.88 -3.57
N LEU A 53 -3.24 -14.44 -4.37
CA LEU A 53 -2.58 -15.70 -4.05
C LEU A 53 -1.74 -15.57 -2.76
N ILE A 54 -0.97 -14.49 -2.63
CA ILE A 54 -0.17 -14.20 -1.43
C ILE A 54 -1.08 -14.00 -0.21
N ALA A 55 -2.17 -13.23 -0.36
CA ALA A 55 -3.13 -13.01 0.72
C ALA A 55 -3.77 -14.33 1.18
N TRP A 56 -4.13 -15.22 0.26
CA TRP A 56 -4.64 -16.54 0.59
C TRP A 56 -3.64 -17.38 1.41
N LEU A 57 -2.36 -17.36 1.04
CA LEU A 57 -1.30 -18.04 1.80
C LEU A 57 -1.14 -17.46 3.21
N ILE A 58 -1.14 -16.13 3.34
CA ILE A 58 -1.02 -15.43 4.64
C ILE A 58 -2.21 -15.76 5.55
N VAL A 59 -3.43 -15.72 5.01
CA VAL A 59 -4.64 -16.08 5.76
C VAL A 59 -4.60 -17.56 6.16
N GLY A 60 -4.19 -18.45 5.27
CA GLY A 60 -4.02 -19.88 5.58
C GLY A 60 -3.03 -20.12 6.72
N LEU A 61 -1.90 -19.39 6.75
CA LEU A 61 -0.94 -19.44 7.86
C LEU A 61 -1.55 -18.91 9.16
N ALA A 62 -2.24 -17.77 9.12
CA ALA A 62 -2.85 -17.17 10.30
C ALA A 62 -3.92 -18.09 10.94
N LEU A 63 -4.71 -18.77 10.12
CA LEU A 63 -5.72 -19.74 10.58
C LEU A 63 -5.08 -21.02 11.15
N ARG A 64 -3.93 -21.44 10.63
CA ARG A 64 -3.20 -22.63 11.10
C ARG A 64 -2.48 -22.39 12.43
N PHE A 65 -2.09 -21.15 12.71
CA PHE A 65 -1.34 -20.78 13.91
C PHE A 65 -2.07 -19.70 14.74
N PRO A 66 -3.27 -20.01 15.28
CA PRO A 66 -4.08 -19.03 15.98
C PRO A 66 -3.36 -18.45 17.20
N GLY A 67 -3.46 -17.14 17.38
CA GLY A 67 -2.85 -16.42 18.50
C GLY A 67 -1.34 -16.19 18.39
N LYS A 68 -0.70 -16.63 17.30
CA LYS A 68 0.71 -16.33 17.02
C LYS A 68 0.82 -15.17 16.04
N ASN A 69 1.76 -14.26 16.29
CA ASN A 69 2.11 -13.22 15.33
C ASN A 69 3.07 -13.78 14.26
N LEU A 70 3.29 -13.01 13.19
CA LEU A 70 4.11 -13.42 12.07
C LEU A 70 5.54 -13.84 12.48
N PHE A 71 6.16 -13.10 13.40
CA PHE A 71 7.50 -13.40 13.91
C PHE A 71 7.55 -14.73 14.66
N ALA A 72 6.55 -15.01 15.49
CA ALA A 72 6.43 -16.27 16.21
C ALA A 72 6.17 -17.45 15.24
N ILE A 73 5.43 -17.23 14.16
CA ILE A 73 5.22 -18.23 13.11
C ILE A 73 6.54 -18.52 12.37
N MET A 74 7.31 -17.48 12.03
CA MET A 74 8.62 -17.63 11.39
C MET A 74 9.59 -18.45 12.26
N GLU A 75 9.71 -18.12 13.55
CA GLU A 75 10.56 -18.88 14.48
C GLU A 75 10.09 -20.32 14.65
N LEU A 76 8.77 -20.57 14.67
CA LEU A 76 8.22 -21.91 14.83
C LEU A 76 8.46 -22.80 13.62
N ILE A 77 8.33 -22.27 12.41
CA ILE A 77 8.45 -23.05 11.17
C ILE A 77 9.91 -23.28 10.79
N LEU A 78 10.76 -22.25 10.93
CA LEU A 78 12.12 -22.27 10.44
C LEU A 78 13.13 -22.67 11.53
N GLY A 79 12.75 -22.55 12.80
CA GLY A 79 13.65 -22.65 13.94
C GLY A 79 14.13 -21.27 14.42
N THR A 80 14.69 -21.22 15.63
CA THR A 80 15.02 -19.96 16.32
C THR A 80 16.04 -19.09 15.60
N ILE A 81 17.15 -19.66 15.12
CA ILE A 81 18.21 -18.88 14.45
C ILE A 81 17.74 -18.39 13.07
N PRO A 82 17.36 -19.26 12.10
CA PRO A 82 16.94 -18.79 10.78
C PRO A 82 15.65 -17.98 10.82
N GLY A 83 14.70 -18.31 11.71
CA GLY A 83 13.47 -17.53 11.89
C GLY A 83 13.76 -16.10 12.35
N LYS A 84 14.71 -15.90 13.28
CA LYS A 84 15.13 -14.56 13.71
C LYS A 84 15.86 -13.77 12.64
N ILE A 85 16.69 -14.43 11.83
CA ILE A 85 17.36 -13.78 10.69
C ILE A 85 16.32 -13.27 9.69
N ILE A 86 15.35 -14.11 9.32
CA ILE A 86 14.29 -13.72 8.38
C ILE A 86 13.39 -12.64 8.97
N ALA A 87 13.03 -12.74 10.26
CA ALA A 87 12.30 -11.70 10.97
C ALA A 87 13.04 -10.35 10.95
N PHE A 88 14.37 -10.36 11.13
CA PHE A 88 15.18 -9.14 11.09
C PHE A 88 15.23 -8.53 9.68
N VAL A 89 15.46 -9.35 8.65
CA VAL A 89 15.41 -8.91 7.25
C VAL A 89 14.04 -8.35 6.90
N TYR A 90 12.97 -8.96 7.40
CA TYR A 90 11.60 -8.47 7.22
C TYR A 90 11.40 -7.09 7.85
N VAL A 91 11.93 -6.85 9.06
CA VAL A 91 11.89 -5.51 9.68
C VAL A 91 12.66 -4.48 8.85
N LEU A 92 13.86 -4.83 8.34
CA LEU A 92 14.63 -3.93 7.48
C LEU A 92 13.87 -3.60 6.18
N TRP A 93 13.21 -4.60 5.60
CA TRP A 93 12.37 -4.41 4.42
C TRP A 93 11.21 -3.43 4.71
N PHE A 94 10.53 -3.57 5.85
CA PHE A 94 9.49 -2.61 6.26
C PHE A 94 10.05 -1.20 6.44
N ILE A 95 11.20 -1.05 7.09
CA ILE A 95 11.84 0.27 7.25
C ILE A 95 12.14 0.88 5.88
N HIS A 96 12.66 0.08 4.94
CA HIS A 96 12.95 0.55 3.59
C HIS A 96 11.69 1.01 2.85
N LEU A 97 10.59 0.24 2.93
CA LEU A 97 9.31 0.63 2.35
C LEU A 97 8.79 1.95 2.95
N GLU A 98 8.83 2.12 4.27
CA GLU A 98 8.36 3.36 4.91
C GLU A 98 9.19 4.59 4.51
N ILE A 99 10.50 4.42 4.23
CA ILE A 99 11.34 5.50 3.70
C ILE A 99 10.87 5.92 2.30
N ILE A 100 10.50 4.96 1.44
CA ILE A 100 9.97 5.23 0.10
C ILE A 100 8.66 5.99 0.21
N VAL A 101 7.71 5.49 1.02
CA VAL A 101 6.40 6.11 1.23
C VAL A 101 6.53 7.55 1.77
N LEU A 102 7.43 7.77 2.73
CA LEU A 102 7.67 9.11 3.25
C LEU A 102 8.27 10.05 2.19
N SER A 103 9.17 9.54 1.35
CA SER A 103 9.73 10.29 0.24
C SER A 103 8.65 10.66 -0.79
N GLU A 104 7.78 9.72 -1.17
CA GLU A 104 6.64 9.96 -2.06
C GLU A 104 5.70 11.04 -1.49
N PHE A 105 5.39 10.96 -0.20
CA PHE A 105 4.62 11.99 0.49
C PHE A 105 5.28 13.38 0.41
N GLY A 106 6.60 13.46 0.58
CA GLY A 106 7.37 14.69 0.45
C GLY A 106 7.37 15.27 -0.98
N HIS A 107 7.49 14.42 -2.00
CA HIS A 107 7.44 14.84 -3.41
C HIS A 107 6.05 15.34 -3.80
N PHE A 108 4.98 14.65 -3.36
CA PHE A 108 3.60 15.07 -3.61
C PHE A 108 3.33 16.46 -3.03
N HIS A 109 3.81 16.74 -1.82
CA HIS A 109 3.63 18.05 -1.18
C HIS A 109 4.51 19.13 -1.78
N SER A 110 5.68 18.80 -2.32
CA SER A 110 6.53 19.77 -3.03
C SER A 110 5.83 20.37 -4.27
N PHE A 111 4.92 19.61 -4.90
CA PHE A 111 4.08 20.15 -5.99
C PHE A 111 3.01 21.13 -5.49
N SER A 112 2.43 20.86 -4.32
CA SER A 112 1.33 21.68 -3.76
C SER A 112 1.84 22.89 -2.95
N LEU A 113 3.03 22.77 -2.36
CA LEU A 113 3.68 23.74 -1.49
C LEU A 113 5.13 23.97 -1.97
N PRO A 114 5.32 24.61 -3.14
CA PRO A 114 6.63 24.70 -3.79
C PRO A 114 7.69 25.44 -2.96
N ASP A 115 7.28 26.37 -2.11
CA ASP A 115 8.18 27.14 -1.26
C ASP A 115 8.55 26.43 0.04
N THR A 116 7.93 25.28 0.35
CA THR A 116 8.19 24.53 1.58
C THR A 116 9.31 23.51 1.35
N PRO A 117 10.43 23.57 2.08
CA PRO A 117 11.48 22.57 1.96
C PRO A 117 10.98 21.18 2.32
N MET A 118 11.36 20.17 1.53
CA MET A 118 10.93 18.77 1.73
C MET A 118 11.23 18.24 3.14
N ALA A 119 12.32 18.69 3.76
CA ALA A 119 12.68 18.34 5.14
C ALA A 119 11.61 18.75 6.16
N VAL A 120 10.93 19.89 5.96
CA VAL A 120 9.85 20.36 6.85
C VAL A 120 8.66 19.41 6.76
N ASN A 121 8.28 18.98 5.55
CA ASN A 121 7.20 18.02 5.33
C ASN A 121 7.49 16.68 6.02
N HIS A 122 8.72 16.16 5.90
CA HIS A 122 9.11 14.92 6.56
C HIS A 122 9.07 15.03 8.09
N ILE A 123 9.60 16.11 8.67
CA ILE A 123 9.61 16.31 10.13
C ILE A 123 8.18 16.38 10.66
N MET A 124 7.31 17.15 9.98
CA MET A 124 5.89 17.25 10.35
C MET A 124 5.18 15.89 10.29
N ALA A 125 5.39 15.13 9.19
CA ALA A 125 4.84 13.79 9.06
C ALA A 125 5.34 12.86 10.18
N PHE A 126 6.63 12.85 10.48
CA PHE A 126 7.22 12.04 11.56
C PHE A 126 6.61 12.35 12.93
N ILE A 127 6.38 13.62 13.24
CA ILE A 127 5.75 14.04 14.50
C ILE A 127 4.34 13.45 14.60
N VAL A 128 3.53 13.60 13.54
CA VAL A 128 2.14 13.09 13.50
C VAL A 128 2.11 11.57 13.59
N ILE A 129 2.94 10.88 12.79
CA ILE A 129 3.01 9.40 12.79
C ILE A 129 3.42 8.88 14.16
N THR A 130 4.45 9.47 14.78
CA THR A 130 4.91 9.06 16.12
C THR A 130 3.85 9.31 17.18
N TYR A 131 3.15 10.44 17.10
CA TYR A 131 2.04 10.76 18.00
C TYR A 131 0.90 9.73 17.87
N MET A 132 0.48 9.41 16.65
CA MET A 132 -0.58 8.42 16.37
C MET A 132 -0.15 7.02 16.81
N ALA A 133 1.08 6.60 16.52
CA ALA A 133 1.61 5.29 16.89
C ALA A 133 1.64 5.08 18.42
N ARG A 134 1.91 6.13 19.20
CA ARG A 134 1.87 6.06 20.68
C ARG A 134 0.46 5.81 21.24
N HIS A 135 -0.56 6.21 20.49
CA HIS A 135 -1.96 6.08 20.86
C HIS A 135 -2.58 4.73 20.46
N GLY A 136 -1.85 3.94 19.68
CA GLY A 136 -2.23 2.58 19.29
C GLY A 136 -3.17 2.49 18.09
N LEU A 137 -3.39 1.26 17.66
CA LEU A 137 -4.08 0.82 16.46
C LEU A 137 -5.56 1.22 16.46
N GLU A 138 -6.19 1.34 17.62
CA GLU A 138 -7.59 1.76 17.72
C GLU A 138 -7.77 3.21 17.29
N ILE A 139 -6.83 4.10 17.63
CA ILE A 139 -6.90 5.51 17.23
C ILE A 139 -6.58 5.65 15.74
N ILE A 140 -5.59 4.88 15.24
CA ILE A 140 -5.26 4.82 13.82
C ILE A 140 -6.46 4.30 13.01
N SER A 141 -7.16 3.26 13.47
CA SER A 141 -8.31 2.69 12.76
C SER A 141 -9.53 3.60 12.74
N ARG A 142 -9.81 4.31 13.84
CA ARG A 142 -10.89 5.31 13.88
C ARG A 142 -10.60 6.49 12.96
N PHE A 143 -9.35 6.94 12.92
CA PHE A 143 -8.93 7.96 11.97
C PHE A 143 -9.10 7.48 10.53
N ASN A 144 -8.70 6.25 10.24
CA ASN A 144 -8.91 5.63 8.95
C ASN A 144 -10.40 5.55 8.56
N GLU A 145 -11.27 5.13 9.48
CA GLU A 145 -12.72 5.10 9.26
C GLU A 145 -13.32 6.47 8.94
N LEU A 146 -12.70 7.56 9.37
CA LEU A 146 -13.14 8.91 9.03
C LEU A 146 -12.64 9.37 7.66
N PHE A 147 -11.37 9.12 7.34
CA PHE A 147 -10.72 9.68 6.16
C PHE A 147 -10.85 8.83 4.91
N LEU A 148 -10.89 7.50 5.03
CA LEU A 148 -10.97 6.61 3.88
C LEU A 148 -12.21 6.84 3.01
N PRO A 149 -13.43 7.09 3.54
CA PRO A 149 -14.60 7.38 2.70
C PRO A 149 -14.44 8.66 1.90
N LEU A 150 -13.85 9.70 2.50
CA LEU A 150 -13.57 10.96 1.81
C LEU A 150 -12.55 10.76 0.68
N PHE A 151 -11.53 9.94 0.95
CA PHE A 151 -10.54 9.57 -0.06
C PHE A 151 -11.17 8.78 -1.21
N ILE A 152 -11.95 7.74 -0.93
CA ILE A 152 -12.66 6.94 -1.94
C ILE A 152 -13.61 7.82 -2.74
N PHE A 153 -14.36 8.69 -2.08
CA PHE A 153 -15.26 9.63 -2.74
C PHE A 153 -14.49 10.53 -3.73
N SER A 154 -13.35 11.06 -3.30
CA SER A 154 -12.48 11.89 -4.15
C SER A 154 -11.98 11.11 -5.37
N VAL A 155 -11.51 9.87 -5.18
CA VAL A 155 -11.07 9.00 -6.28
C VAL A 155 -12.22 8.72 -7.25
N VAL A 156 -13.41 8.37 -6.75
CA VAL A 156 -14.58 8.08 -7.59
C VAL A 156 -15.00 9.31 -8.40
N VAL A 157 -15.02 10.50 -7.78
CA VAL A 157 -15.35 11.75 -8.48
C VAL A 157 -14.31 12.05 -9.55
N LEU A 158 -13.02 11.97 -9.23
CA LEU A 158 -11.95 12.21 -10.19
C LEU A 158 -12.00 11.20 -11.35
N SER A 159 -12.19 9.92 -11.06
CA SER A 159 -12.36 8.88 -12.10
C SER A 159 -13.59 9.13 -12.96
N ALA A 160 -14.72 9.56 -12.39
CA ALA A 160 -15.92 9.88 -13.15
C ALA A 160 -15.72 11.08 -14.07
N LEU A 161 -15.04 12.13 -13.60
CA LEU A 161 -14.67 13.30 -14.43
C LEU A 161 -13.71 12.89 -15.55
N SER A 162 -12.65 12.13 -15.24
CA SER A 162 -11.71 11.61 -16.23
C SER A 162 -12.40 10.74 -17.29
N PHE A 163 -13.42 9.98 -16.89
CA PHE A 163 -14.19 9.14 -17.82
C PHE A 163 -15.01 9.96 -18.81
N MET A 164 -15.47 11.17 -18.44
CA MET A 164 -16.17 12.07 -19.35
C MET A 164 -15.26 12.63 -20.45
N GLU A 165 -13.96 12.76 -20.18
CA GLU A 165 -12.96 13.26 -21.13
C GLU A 165 -12.22 12.12 -21.86
N MET A 166 -12.57 10.86 -21.59
CA MET A 166 -11.83 9.71 -22.10
C MET A 166 -12.08 9.48 -23.59
N GLU A 167 -11.02 9.54 -24.39
CA GLU A 167 -11.02 9.07 -25.78
C GLU A 167 -10.78 7.55 -25.81
N ALA A 168 -11.85 6.77 -25.95
CA ALA A 168 -11.79 5.30 -25.97
C ALA A 168 -10.86 4.73 -27.07
N THR A 169 -10.62 5.49 -28.14
CA THR A 169 -9.67 5.14 -29.20
C THR A 169 -8.23 5.01 -28.71
N ARG A 170 -7.86 5.67 -27.60
CA ARG A 170 -6.52 5.58 -26.99
C ARG A 170 -6.28 4.28 -26.22
N LEU A 171 -7.32 3.46 -26.02
CA LEU A 171 -7.18 2.10 -25.48
C LEU A 171 -6.86 1.07 -26.57
N LEU A 172 -6.83 1.49 -27.84
CA LEU A 172 -6.55 0.64 -28.98
C LEU A 172 -5.19 0.98 -29.61
N PRO A 173 -4.50 0.00 -30.20
CA PRO A 173 -4.82 -1.43 -30.19
C PRO A 173 -4.59 -2.10 -28.82
N VAL A 174 -5.38 -3.14 -28.52
CA VAL A 174 -5.19 -3.96 -27.30
C VAL A 174 -4.14 -5.03 -27.58
N PHE A 175 -3.26 -5.30 -26.61
CA PHE A 175 -2.11 -6.22 -26.74
C PHE A 175 -1.07 -5.75 -27.78
N ASP A 176 -0.73 -4.47 -27.72
CA ASP A 176 0.31 -3.87 -28.55
C ASP A 176 1.72 -4.09 -27.96
N CYS A 177 1.82 -4.12 -26.63
CA CYS A 177 3.10 -4.36 -25.95
C CYS A 177 3.45 -5.85 -25.84
N GLU A 178 4.74 -6.15 -25.67
CA GLU A 178 5.18 -7.50 -25.39
C GLU A 178 4.62 -7.97 -24.04
N THR A 179 4.24 -9.25 -23.94
CA THR A 179 3.77 -9.85 -22.68
C THR A 179 4.79 -9.75 -21.55
N ALA A 180 6.08 -9.68 -21.89
CA ALA A 180 7.16 -9.44 -20.95
C ALA A 180 7.04 -8.07 -20.27
N ASP A 181 6.59 -7.04 -20.98
CA ASP A 181 6.43 -5.68 -20.43
C ASP A 181 5.20 -5.59 -19.53
N ILE A 182 4.13 -6.34 -19.84
CA ILE A 182 2.99 -6.53 -18.94
C ILE A 182 3.48 -7.12 -17.61
N MET A 183 4.32 -8.16 -17.66
CA MET A 183 4.87 -8.80 -16.46
C MET A 183 5.89 -7.93 -15.71
N LYS A 184 6.65 -7.07 -16.40
CA LYS A 184 7.55 -6.10 -15.74
C LYS A 184 6.77 -4.99 -15.01
N GLY A 185 5.59 -4.64 -15.52
CA GLY A 185 4.70 -3.68 -14.89
C GLY A 185 3.83 -4.26 -13.77
N SER A 186 3.84 -5.58 -13.56
CA SER A 186 3.03 -6.30 -12.56
C SER A 186 3.84 -6.60 -11.29
#